data_AF-A0A1I7F7F4-F1
#
_entry.id   AF-A0A1I7F7F4-F1
#
_cell.length_a   1.000
_cell.length_b   1.000
_cell.length_c   1.000
_cell.angle_alpha   90.00
_cell.angle_beta   90.00
_cell.angle_gamma   90.00
#
_symmetry.space_group_name_H-M   'P 1'
#
loop_
_entity.id
_entity.type
_entity.pdbx_description
1 polymer ?
#
loop_
_entity_poly.entity_id
_entity_poly.type
_entity_poly.pdbx_seq_one_letter_code
_entity_poly.pdbx_strand_id
1 'polypeptide(L)'
;MHSEVSVALSPQQEFRFDLEGQEPLSNEAARRWLDEQFTQLECEPLRASGKVLLADKVLVVAQAAGLARLSDPQWGQAFAKAASAALSKPVVRVDVQAMAVTF
;
A
#
# COMPACT_ATOMS: atom_id res chain seq x y z
N MET A 1 12.37 16.49 -2.40
CA MET A 1 11.04 16.41 -1.77
C MET A 1 10.95 14.99 -1.25
N HIS A 2 10.86 14.81 0.07
CA HIS A 2 10.93 13.49 0.68
C HIS A 2 9.65 12.71 0.40
N SER A 3 9.79 11.47 -0.11
CA SER A 3 8.67 10.58 -0.39
C SER A 3 8.97 9.18 0.14
N GLU A 4 8.09 8.65 0.97
CA GLU A 4 8.28 7.38 1.69
C GLU A 4 6.93 6.69 1.92
N VAL A 5 6.91 5.36 1.86
CA VAL A 5 5.78 4.56 2.36
C VAL A 5 6.27 3.65 3.46
N SER A 6 5.55 3.63 4.59
CA SER A 6 5.81 2.70 5.69
C SER A 6 4.61 1.79 5.94
N VAL A 7 4.88 0.53 6.28
CA VAL A 7 3.87 -0.48 6.60
C VAL A 7 4.24 -1.14 7.92
N ALA A 8 3.40 -0.99 8.94
CA ALA A 8 3.51 -1.70 10.21
C ALA A 8 2.51 -2.86 10.23
N LEU A 9 3.02 -4.10 10.22
CA LEU A 9 2.22 -5.31 10.45
C LEU A 9 1.99 -5.58 11.93
N SER A 10 2.96 -5.19 12.76
CA SER A 10 2.96 -5.26 14.21
C SER A 10 4.02 -4.29 14.76
N PRO A 11 4.11 -4.04 16.08
CA PRO A 11 5.09 -3.11 16.64
C PRO A 11 6.55 -3.53 16.40
N GLN A 12 6.80 -4.80 16.10
CA GLN A 12 8.13 -5.35 15.81
C GLN A 12 8.38 -5.58 14.32
N GLN A 13 7.39 -5.37 13.46
CA GLN A 13 7.47 -5.64 12.02
C GLN A 13 7.00 -4.41 11.24
N GLU A 14 7.94 -3.49 11.04
CA GLU A 14 7.75 -2.29 10.23
C GLU A 14 8.66 -2.35 8.99
N PHE A 15 8.06 -2.06 7.85
CA PHE A 15 8.73 -1.92 6.57
C PHE A 15 8.71 -0.45 6.17
N ARG A 16 9.80 0.00 5.56
CA ARG A 16 9.97 1.37 5.11
C ARG A 16 10.57 1.36 3.71
N PHE A 17 9.88 2.03 2.80
CA PHE A 17 10.22 2.07 1.39
C PHE A 17 10.46 3.52 0.97
N ASP A 18 11.73 3.83 0.70
CA ASP A 18 12.12 5.13 0.17
C ASP A 18 11.75 5.21 -1.32
N LEU A 19 11.10 6.31 -1.70
CA LEU A 19 10.69 6.60 -3.06
C LEU A 19 11.50 7.74 -3.69
N GLU A 20 12.47 8.31 -2.98
CA GLU A 20 13.35 9.33 -3.54
C GLU A 20 14.13 8.80 -4.75
N GLY A 21 14.13 9.59 -5.83
CA GLY A 21 14.78 9.23 -7.10
C GLY A 21 14.10 8.10 -7.88
N GLN A 22 13.01 7.52 -7.38
CA GLN A 22 12.22 6.53 -8.10
C GLN A 22 11.30 7.22 -9.11
N GLU A 23 11.12 6.59 -10.28
CA GLU A 23 10.13 7.07 -11.25
C GLU A 23 8.71 6.87 -10.68
N PRO A 24 7.92 7.95 -10.56
CA PRO A 24 6.57 7.86 -10.00
C PRO A 24 5.62 7.17 -10.98
N LEU A 25 4.75 6.31 -10.45
CA LEU A 25 3.64 5.77 -11.24
C LEU A 25 2.61 6.85 -11.53
N SER A 26 1.95 6.74 -12.68
CA SER A 26 0.72 7.52 -12.92
C SER A 26 -0.39 7.06 -11.98
N ASN A 27 -1.35 7.95 -11.70
CA ASN A 27 -2.47 7.64 -10.82
C ASN A 27 -3.29 6.44 -11.34
N GLU A 28 -3.42 6.32 -12.67
CA GLU A 28 -4.11 5.20 -13.32
C GLU A 28 -3.33 3.89 -13.15
N ALA A 29 -2.02 3.89 -13.43
CA ALA A 29 -1.19 2.70 -13.30
C ALA A 29 -1.15 2.20 -11.85
N ALA A 30 -1.07 3.12 -10.89
CA ALA A 30 -1.11 2.81 -9.47
C ALA A 30 -2.43 2.15 -9.04
N ARG A 31 -3.58 2.68 -9.50
CA ARG A 31 -4.90 2.09 -9.23
C ARG A 31 -5.03 0.70 -9.84
N ARG A 32 -4.62 0.52 -11.10
CA ARG A 32 -4.65 -0.78 -11.79
C ARG A 32 -3.80 -1.81 -11.04
N TRP A 33 -2.58 -1.43 -10.62
CA TRP A 33 -1.73 -2.35 -9.86
C TRP A 33 -2.37 -2.76 -8.54
N LEU A 34 -2.97 -1.82 -7.79
CA LEU A 34 -3.68 -2.13 -6.55
C LEU A 34 -4.91 -3.03 -6.79
N ASP A 35 -5.63 -2.85 -7.90
CA ASP A 35 -6.77 -3.71 -8.28
C ASP A 35 -6.31 -5.14 -8.59
N GLU A 36 -5.21 -5.29 -9.32
CA GLU A 36 -4.61 -6.58 -9.64
C GLU A 36 -4.16 -7.30 -8.37
N GLN A 37 -3.45 -6.60 -7.46
CA GLN A 37 -3.03 -7.20 -6.19
C GLN A 37 -4.20 -7.53 -5.28
N PHE A 38 -5.21 -6.66 -5.22
CA PHE A 38 -6.44 -6.92 -4.46
C PHE A 38 -7.10 -8.23 -4.91
N THR A 39 -7.15 -8.47 -6.22
CA THR A 39 -7.71 -9.71 -6.78
C THR A 39 -6.79 -10.91 -6.55
N GLN A 40 -5.49 -10.76 -6.82
CA GLN A 40 -4.50 -11.86 -6.70
C GLN A 40 -4.32 -12.36 -5.27
N LEU A 41 -4.47 -11.47 -4.29
CA LEU A 41 -4.36 -11.77 -2.87
C LEU A 41 -5.73 -12.13 -2.25
N GLU A 42 -6.77 -12.24 -3.07
CA GLU A 42 -8.14 -12.59 -2.65
C GLU A 42 -8.66 -11.68 -1.52
N CYS A 43 -8.35 -10.39 -1.61
CA CYS A 43 -8.74 -9.40 -0.61
C CYS A 43 -10.26 -9.20 -0.58
N GLU A 44 -10.78 -8.91 0.61
CA GLU A 44 -12.19 -8.54 0.79
C GLU A 44 -12.34 -7.03 1.03
N PRO A 45 -13.40 -6.39 0.50
CA PRO A 45 -13.73 -5.00 0.82
C PRO A 45 -14.03 -4.81 2.31
N LEU A 46 -13.42 -3.80 2.95
CA LEU A 46 -13.74 -3.47 4.36
C LEU A 46 -15.15 -2.91 4.55
N ARG A 47 -15.74 -2.32 3.51
CA ARG A 47 -17.04 -1.63 3.59
C ARG A 47 -18.11 -2.43 2.87
N ALA A 48 -19.20 -2.73 3.59
CA ALA A 48 -20.36 -3.44 3.07
C ALA A 48 -21.11 -2.69 1.94
N SER A 49 -20.85 -1.39 1.73
CA SER A 49 -21.50 -0.59 0.69
C SER A 49 -20.99 -0.87 -0.73
N GLY A 50 -20.01 -1.76 -0.90
CA GLY A 50 -19.38 -2.09 -2.19
C GLY A 50 -18.43 -1.01 -2.73
N LYS A 51 -18.33 0.16 -2.06
CA LYS A 51 -17.35 1.20 -2.36
C LYS A 51 -16.07 0.95 -1.57
N VAL A 52 -14.99 0.63 -2.28
CA VAL A 52 -13.65 0.54 -1.69
C VAL A 52 -12.97 1.90 -1.83
N LEU A 53 -12.69 2.58 -0.71
CA LEU A 53 -11.82 3.76 -0.76
C LEU A 53 -10.39 3.32 -1.10
N LEU A 54 -9.62 4.18 -1.77
CA LEU A 54 -8.24 3.84 -2.12
C LEU A 54 -7.39 3.57 -0.87
N ALA A 55 -7.60 4.29 0.22
CA ALA A 55 -6.92 4.04 1.49
C ALA A 55 -7.27 2.65 2.05
N ASP A 56 -8.55 2.27 2.04
CA ASP A 56 -8.98 0.93 2.47
C ASP A 56 -8.36 -0.16 1.60
N LYS A 57 -8.25 0.06 0.27
CA LYS A 57 -7.60 -0.87 -0.66
C LYS A 57 -6.12 -1.05 -0.36
N VAL A 58 -5.40 0.06 -0.16
CA VAL A 58 -3.98 0.03 0.24
C VAL A 58 -3.80 -0.76 1.53
N LEU A 59 -4.67 -0.53 2.53
CA LEU A 59 -4.64 -1.22 3.80
C LEU A 59 -4.83 -2.73 3.66
N VAL A 60 -5.90 -3.19 2.98
CA VAL A 60 -6.17 -4.63 2.86
C VAL A 60 -5.18 -5.34 1.97
N VAL A 61 -4.65 -4.69 0.93
CA VAL A 61 -3.56 -5.24 0.12
C VAL A 61 -2.31 -5.42 0.98
N ALA A 62 -1.94 -4.44 1.80
CA ALA A 62 -0.81 -4.58 2.72
C ALA A 62 -1.02 -5.70 3.75
N GLN A 63 -2.24 -5.79 4.30
CA GLN A 63 -2.63 -6.82 5.25
C GLN A 63 -2.52 -8.23 4.64
N ALA A 64 -3.09 -8.43 3.45
CA ALA A 64 -3.09 -9.73 2.76
C ALA A 64 -1.70 -10.11 2.24
N ALA A 65 -0.90 -9.12 1.82
CA ALA A 65 0.49 -9.31 1.40
C ALA A 65 1.35 -9.85 2.55
N GLY A 66 1.16 -9.30 3.75
CA GLY A 66 1.85 -9.72 4.97
C GLY A 66 3.37 -9.71 4.84
N LEU A 67 4.02 -10.42 5.77
CA LEU A 67 5.49 -10.46 5.86
C LEU A 67 6.14 -10.94 4.57
N ALA A 68 5.58 -11.98 3.93
CA ALA A 68 6.20 -12.64 2.79
C ALA A 68 6.36 -11.72 1.58
N ARG A 69 5.32 -10.95 1.23
CA ARG A 69 5.34 -10.03 0.10
C ARG A 69 6.00 -8.70 0.44
N LEU A 70 5.82 -8.18 1.64
CA LEU A 70 6.45 -6.91 2.05
C LEU A 70 7.98 -7.04 2.21
N SER A 71 8.48 -8.25 2.50
CA SER A 71 9.93 -8.54 2.54
C SER A 71 10.53 -8.80 1.15
N ASP A 72 9.71 -8.98 0.10
CA ASP A 72 10.18 -9.06 -1.27
C ASP A 72 10.54 -7.64 -1.76
N PRO A 73 11.80 -7.37 -2.12
CA PRO A 73 12.23 -6.02 -2.52
C PRO A 73 11.50 -5.48 -3.74
N GLN A 74 11.14 -6.34 -4.70
CA GLN A 74 10.44 -5.92 -5.91
C GLN A 74 8.98 -5.64 -5.60
N TRP A 75 8.32 -6.55 -4.87
CA TRP A 75 6.91 -6.39 -4.53
C TRP A 75 6.69 -5.21 -3.58
N GLY A 76 7.50 -5.09 -2.52
CA GLY A 76 7.42 -3.99 -1.55
C GLY A 76 7.62 -2.62 -2.19
N GLN A 77 8.61 -2.49 -3.08
CA GLN A 77 8.84 -1.24 -3.80
C GLN A 77 7.71 -0.91 -4.79
N ALA A 78 7.13 -1.92 -5.45
CA ALA A 78 5.98 -1.73 -6.32
C ALA A 78 4.73 -1.28 -5.53
N PHE A 79 4.49 -1.91 -4.37
CA PHE A 79 3.44 -1.52 -3.44
C PHE A 79 3.58 -0.06 -2.99
N ALA A 80 4.78 0.33 -2.54
CA ALA A 80 5.05 1.68 -2.08
C ALA A 80 4.78 2.73 -3.17
N LYS A 81 5.28 2.48 -4.39
CA LYS A 81 5.03 3.35 -5.55
C LYS A 81 3.53 3.46 -5.86
N ALA A 82 2.81 2.35 -5.84
CA ALA A 82 1.37 2.33 -6.12
C ALA A 82 0.57 3.03 -5.02
N ALA A 83 0.89 2.81 -3.74
CA ALA A 83 0.21 3.43 -2.61
C ALA A 83 0.37 4.96 -2.62
N SER A 84 1.60 5.46 -2.76
CA SER A 84 1.88 6.90 -2.83
C SER A 84 1.17 7.57 -4.01
N ALA A 85 1.29 6.98 -5.21
CA ALA A 85 0.69 7.51 -6.42
C ALA A 85 -0.84 7.46 -6.41
N ALA A 86 -1.46 6.35 -5.98
CA ALA A 86 -2.92 6.23 -5.93
C ALA A 86 -3.56 7.20 -4.92
N LEU A 87 -2.90 7.41 -3.78
CA LEU A 87 -3.37 8.34 -2.73
C LEU A 87 -3.00 9.80 -3.01
N SER A 88 -2.10 10.04 -3.98
CA SER A 88 -1.50 11.35 -4.25
C SER A 88 -0.84 11.96 -3.01
N LYS A 89 -0.10 11.14 -2.26
CA LYS A 89 0.57 11.53 -1.01
C LYS A 89 2.05 11.11 -1.03
N PRO A 90 2.99 12.04 -0.75
CA PRO A 90 4.42 11.73 -0.78
C PRO A 90 4.82 10.83 0.40
N VAL A 91 4.17 11.01 1.56
CA VAL A 91 4.38 10.19 2.75
C VAL A 91 3.09 9.44 3.07
N VAL A 92 3.17 8.11 3.19
CA VAL A 92 2.03 7.25 3.54
C VAL A 92 2.46 6.30 4.65
N ARG A 93 1.65 6.18 5.70
CA ARG A 93 1.82 5.17 6.74
C ARG A 93 0.62 4.25 6.77
N VAL A 94 0.87 2.96 6.67
CA VAL A 94 -0.15 1.91 6.76
C VAL A 94 0.07 1.17 8.07
N ASP A 95 -0.89 1.28 8.98
CA ASP A 95 -0.90 0.53 10.23
C ASP A 95 -1.96 -0.56 10.12
N VAL A 96 -1.51 -1.80 9.95
CA VAL A 96 -2.38 -2.95 9.74
C VAL A 96 -3.10 -3.35 11.03
N GLN A 97 -2.48 -3.18 12.19
CA GLN A 97 -3.14 -3.51 13.47
C GLN A 97 -4.20 -2.47 13.85
N ALA A 98 -3.89 -1.18 13.65
CA ALA A 98 -4.84 -0.11 13.89
C ALA A 98 -5.90 0.03 12.78
N MET A 99 -5.77 -0.74 11.70
CA MET A 99 -6.62 -0.67 10.50
C MET A 99 -6.69 0.77 9.95
N ALA A 100 -5.54 1.43 9.85
CA ALA A 100 -5.44 2.85 9.53
C ALA A 100 -4.43 3.14 8.41
N VAL A 101 -4.74 4.15 7.59
CA VAL A 101 -3.80 4.78 6.66
C VAL A 101 -3.73 6.27 6.96
N THR A 102 -2.52 6.80 7.16
CA THR A 102 -2.27 8.22 7.46
C THR A 102 -1.24 8.84 6.51
N PHE A 103 -1.27 10.17 6.39
CA PHE A 103 -0.45 10.97 5.48
C PHE A 103 -0.49 12.46 5.86
#